data_AF-A0A9E1SWA7-F1
#
_entry.id   AF-A0A9E1SWA7-F1
#
_cell.length_a   1.000
_cell.length_b   1.000
_cell.length_c   1.000
_cell.angle_alpha   90.00
_cell.angle_beta   90.00
_cell.angle_gamma   90.00
#
_symmetry.space_group_name_H-M   'P 1'
#
loop_
_entity.id
_entity.type
_entity.pdbx_description
1 polymer ?
#
loop_
_entity_poly.entity_id
_entity_poly.type
_entity_poly.pdbx_seq_one_letter_code
_entity_poly.pdbx_strand_id
1 'polypeptide(L)'
;MKSIKAAMSRMPMMMTCGEVEETLFDYVEGRLAPYARWKFDLHIKMCRECQDYLAAYKKASALGGEILGPAAAPAPTDLPDDLVEAIIAAREMDTR
;
A
#
# COMPACT_ATOMS: atom_id res chain seq x y z
N MET A 1 9.56 -13.41 22.88
CA MET A 1 9.05 -12.87 21.59
C MET A 1 7.78 -13.58 21.08
N LYS A 2 7.65 -14.91 21.17
CA LYS A 2 6.43 -15.66 20.73
C LYS A 2 5.12 -15.30 21.49
N SER A 3 5.20 -14.68 22.67
CA SER A 3 4.03 -14.40 23.52
C SER A 3 3.26 -13.12 23.17
N ILE A 4 3.89 -12.14 22.51
CA ILE A 4 3.23 -10.86 22.16
C ILE A 4 2.34 -11.03 20.93
N LYS A 5 2.78 -11.81 19.92
CA LYS A 5 1.99 -12.16 18.73
C LYS A 5 0.65 -12.80 19.10
N ALA A 6 0.65 -13.69 20.09
CA ALA A 6 -0.56 -14.39 20.54
C ALA A 6 -1.51 -13.51 21.37
N ALA A 7 -0.97 -12.55 22.12
CA ALA A 7 -1.78 -11.64 22.95
C ALA A 7 -2.50 -10.56 22.10
N MET A 8 -1.84 -10.04 21.04
CA MET A 8 -2.44 -9.04 20.15
C MET A 8 -3.43 -9.64 19.13
N SER A 9 -3.37 -10.95 18.88
CA SER A 9 -4.31 -11.70 18.02
C SER A 9 -5.69 -11.92 18.65
N ARG A 10 -5.91 -11.56 19.93
CA ARG A 10 -7.15 -11.83 20.68
C ARG A 10 -7.94 -10.59 21.08
N MET A 11 -7.56 -9.41 20.59
CA MET A 11 -8.28 -8.16 20.84
C MET A 11 -9.08 -7.75 19.60
N PRO A 12 -10.43 -7.85 19.59
CA PRO A 12 -11.26 -7.64 18.38
C PRO A 12 -11.26 -6.21 17.81
N MET A 13 -10.47 -5.29 18.38
CA MET A 13 -10.33 -3.89 17.95
C MET A 13 -8.95 -3.56 17.33
N MET A 14 -8.02 -4.51 17.31
CA MET A 14 -6.65 -4.29 16.82
C MET A 14 -6.43 -5.07 15.53
N MET A 15 -5.97 -4.39 14.48
CA MET A 15 -5.50 -5.03 13.26
C MET A 15 -4.37 -6.01 13.61
N THR A 16 -4.36 -7.18 12.99
CA THR A 16 -3.34 -8.21 13.13
C THR A 16 -2.19 -7.96 12.15
N CYS A 17 -1.04 -8.61 12.36
CA CYS A 17 0.07 -8.51 11.40
C CYS A 17 -0.31 -9.04 10.02
N GLY A 18 -1.14 -10.10 9.96
CA GLY A 18 -1.64 -10.64 8.68
C GLY A 18 -2.52 -9.64 7.93
N GLU A 19 -3.44 -8.97 8.64
CA GLU A 19 -4.26 -7.91 8.04
C GLU A 19 -3.41 -6.71 7.58
N VAL A 20 -2.31 -6.39 8.27
CA VAL A 20 -1.34 -5.39 7.80
C VAL A 20 -0.70 -5.83 6.48
N GLU A 21 -0.27 -7.08 6.36
CA GLU A 21 0.31 -7.62 5.12
C GLU A 21 -0.70 -7.57 3.97
N GLU A 22 -1.95 -7.94 4.21
CA GLU A 22 -3.03 -7.92 3.22
C GLU A 22 -3.40 -6.50 2.77
N THR A 23 -3.38 -5.54 3.69
CA THR A 23 -3.81 -4.14 3.42
C THR A 23 -2.65 -3.20 3.09
N LEU A 24 -1.41 -3.69 3.08
CA LEU A 24 -0.20 -2.89 2.88
C LEU A 24 -0.21 -2.14 1.56
N PHE A 25 -0.59 -2.81 0.47
CA PHE A 25 -0.59 -2.19 -0.86
C PHE A 25 -1.57 -1.02 -0.91
N ASP A 26 -2.80 -1.22 -0.43
CA ASP A 26 -3.82 -0.17 -0.36
C ASP A 26 -3.40 0.98 0.57
N TYR A 27 -2.66 0.68 1.63
CA TYR A 27 -2.10 1.70 2.53
C TYR A 27 -1.10 2.60 1.82
N VAL A 28 -0.17 2.00 1.06
CA VAL A 28 0.87 2.73 0.31
C VAL A 28 0.26 3.54 -0.83
N GLU A 29 -0.73 2.98 -1.53
CA GLU A 29 -1.48 3.65 -2.60
C GLU A 29 -2.50 4.68 -2.08
N GLY A 30 -2.66 4.80 -0.75
CA GLY A 30 -3.62 5.74 -0.15
C GLY A 30 -5.10 5.39 -0.40
N ARG A 31 -5.39 4.13 -0.76
CA ARG A 31 -6.74 3.62 -1.08
C ARG A 31 -7.49 3.07 0.15
N LEU A 32 -6.85 3.01 1.32
CA LEU A 32 -7.55 2.60 2.54
C LEU A 32 -8.55 3.64 3.02
N ALA A 33 -9.75 3.16 3.39
CA ALA A 33 -10.75 3.96 4.08
C ALA A 33 -10.18 4.57 5.39
N PRO A 34 -10.65 5.76 5.82
CA PRO A 34 -10.05 6.48 6.95
C PRO A 34 -9.91 5.67 8.24
N TYR A 35 -10.93 4.86 8.57
CA TYR A 35 -10.90 4.00 9.75
C TYR A 35 -9.90 2.86 9.64
N ALA A 36 -9.79 2.23 8.46
CA ALA A 36 -8.82 1.17 8.21
C ALA A 36 -7.38 1.72 8.27
N ARG A 37 -7.16 2.91 7.70
CA ARG A 37 -5.87 3.61 7.76
C ARG A 37 -5.46 3.93 9.20
N TRP A 38 -6.40 4.41 10.02
CA TRP A 38 -6.13 4.66 11.44
C TRP A 38 -5.71 3.39 12.20
N LYS A 39 -6.41 2.25 11.97
CA LYS A 39 -6.03 0.96 12.57
C LYS A 39 -4.64 0.50 12.12
N PHE A 40 -4.32 0.66 10.84
CA PHE A 40 -3.02 0.34 10.28
C PHE A 40 -1.92 1.18 10.94
N ASP A 41 -2.09 2.51 10.99
CA ASP A 41 -1.13 3.43 11.60
C ASP A 41 -0.89 3.11 13.09
N LEU A 42 -1.96 2.77 13.82
CA LEU A 42 -1.86 2.35 15.22
C LEU A 42 -1.04 1.06 15.34
N HIS A 43 -1.30 0.05 14.51
CA HIS A 43 -0.57 -1.21 14.54
C HIS A 43 0.92 -1.00 14.23
N ILE A 44 1.23 -0.24 13.17
CA ILE A 44 2.62 0.08 12.80
C ILE A 44 3.33 0.76 13.96
N LYS A 45 2.71 1.71 14.67
CA LYS A 45 3.33 2.37 15.84
C LYS A 45 3.66 1.41 16.99
N MET A 46 2.90 0.33 17.13
CA MET A 46 3.02 -0.59 18.27
C MET A 46 3.80 -1.88 17.95
N CYS A 47 3.94 -2.25 16.68
CA CYS A 47 4.56 -3.50 16.25
C CYS A 47 5.84 -3.22 15.45
N ARG A 48 7.01 -3.45 16.08
CA ARG A 48 8.31 -3.28 15.43
C ARG A 48 8.46 -4.14 14.17
N GLU A 49 7.98 -5.39 14.18
CA GLU A 49 8.09 -6.27 13.02
C GLU A 49 7.35 -5.70 11.80
N CYS A 50 6.18 -5.09 12.01
CA CYS A 50 5.41 -4.48 10.92
C CYS A 50 6.00 -3.13 10.49
N GLN A 51 6.70 -2.39 11.37
CA GLN A 51 7.51 -1.23 10.97
C GLN A 51 8.64 -1.66 10.02
N ASP A 52 9.37 -2.71 10.40
CA ASP A 52 10.47 -3.26 9.60
C ASP A 52 9.95 -3.77 8.25
N TYR A 53 8.80 -4.45 8.25
CA TYR A 53 8.14 -4.93 7.04
C TYR A 53 7.74 -3.78 6.10
N LEU A 54 7.10 -2.73 6.62
CA LEU A 54 6.73 -1.55 5.84
C LEU A 54 7.97 -0.85 5.25
N ALA A 55 9.05 -0.74 6.02
CA ALA A 55 10.31 -0.17 5.55
C ALA A 55 10.93 -1.02 4.44
N ALA A 56 10.95 -2.35 4.60
CA ALA A 56 11.45 -3.28 3.59
C ALA A 56 10.65 -3.20 2.29
N TYR A 57 9.31 -3.15 2.39
CA TYR A 57 8.43 -2.99 1.24
C TYR A 57 8.73 -1.69 0.48
N LYS A 58 8.76 -0.55 1.17
CA LYS A 58 9.06 0.75 0.55
C LYS A 58 10.43 0.76 -0.15
N LYS A 59 11.43 0.11 0.46
CA LYS A 59 12.75 -0.04 -0.14
C LYS A 59 12.71 -0.90 -1.40
N ALA A 60 12.00 -2.02 -1.39
CA ALA A 60 11.84 -2.87 -2.56
C ALA A 60 11.14 -2.13 -3.71
N SER A 61 10.07 -1.38 -3.42
CA SER A 61 9.39 -0.55 -4.42
C SER A 61 10.29 0.54 -5.00
N ALA A 62 11.08 1.23 -4.16
CA ALA A 62 12.03 2.25 -4.61
C ALA A 62 13.12 1.66 -5.52
N LEU A 63 13.71 0.53 -5.13
CA LEU A 63 14.71 -0.16 -5.96
C LEU A 63 14.13 -0.59 -7.31
N GLY A 64 12.87 -1.04 -7.34
CA GLY A 64 12.17 -1.33 -8.59
C GLY A 64 12.08 -0.10 -9.50
N GLY A 65 11.71 1.06 -8.93
CA GLY A 65 11.68 2.33 -9.64
C GLY A 65 13.05 2.82 -10.12
N GLU A 66 14.12 2.57 -9.36
CA GLU A 66 15.49 2.91 -9.77
C GLU A 66 15.97 2.02 -10.93
N ILE A 67 15.70 0.71 -10.88
CA ILE A 67 16.11 -0.28 -11.90
C ILE A 67 15.36 -0.07 -13.20
N LEU A 68 14.05 0.18 -13.14
CA LEU A 68 13.21 0.47 -14.30
C LEU A 68 13.54 1.84 -14.94
N GLY A 69 14.43 2.61 -14.32
CA GLY A 69 14.72 3.99 -14.68
C GLY A 69 13.62 4.93 -14.18
N PRO A 70 13.90 6.23 -14.08
CA PRO A 70 12.89 7.16 -13.60
C PRO A 70 11.62 7.03 -14.45
N ALA A 71 10.46 7.13 -13.81
CA ALA A 71 9.18 7.47 -14.45
C ALA A 71 9.22 8.84 -15.18
N ALA A 72 10.41 9.44 -15.31
CA ALA A 72 10.74 10.71 -15.93
C ALA A 72 11.51 10.55 -17.25
N ALA A 73 11.26 9.46 -18.01
CA ALA A 73 11.13 9.73 -19.44
C ALA A 73 10.05 10.84 -19.53
N PRO A 74 10.31 11.97 -20.21
CA PRO A 74 9.25 12.96 -20.39
C PRO A 74 8.02 12.21 -20.87
N ALA A 75 6.88 12.46 -20.21
CA ALA A 75 5.63 11.83 -20.60
C ALA A 75 5.53 11.95 -22.13
N PRO A 76 5.25 10.84 -22.85
CA PRO A 76 5.18 10.90 -24.30
C PRO A 76 4.32 12.09 -24.71
N THR A 77 4.90 13.03 -25.45
CA THR A 77 4.16 14.22 -25.89
C THR A 77 3.12 13.88 -26.95
N ASP A 78 3.17 12.64 -27.46
CA ASP A 78 2.27 12.08 -28.45
C ASP A 78 1.65 10.80 -27.86
N LEU A 79 0.59 11.00 -27.08
CA LEU A 79 -0.27 9.92 -26.60
C LEU A 79 -1.51 9.88 -27.48
N PRO A 80 -1.88 8.73 -28.06
CA PRO A 80 -3.12 8.60 -28.82
C PRO A 80 -4.35 8.93 -27.97
N ASP A 81 -5.29 9.69 -28.52
CA ASP A 81 -6.52 10.10 -27.80
C ASP A 81 -7.35 8.90 -27.36
N ASP A 82 -7.40 7.83 -28.17
CA ASP A 82 -8.11 6.59 -27.85
C ASP A 82 -7.55 5.88 -26.61
N LEU A 83 -6.23 5.97 -26.38
CA LEU A 83 -5.60 5.46 -25.16
C LEU A 83 -6.00 6.28 -23.94
N VAL A 84 -6.04 7.61 -24.06
CA VAL A 84 -6.44 8.50 -22.96
C VAL A 84 -7.90 8.23 -22.58
N GLU A 85 -8.80 8.16 -23.58
CA GLU A 85 -10.21 7.84 -23.38
C GLU A 85 -10.41 6.46 -22.73
N ALA A 86 -9.68 5.44 -23.19
CA ALA A 86 -9.75 4.09 -22.62
C ALA A 86 -9.32 4.06 -21.14
N ILE A 87 -8.26 4.78 -20.77
CA ILE A 87 -7.81 4.88 -19.38
C ILE A 87 -8.84 5.61 -18.51
N ILE A 88 -9.43 6.70 -19.00
CA ILE A 88 -10.47 7.43 -18.27
C ILE A 88 -11.69 6.53 -18.03
N ALA A 89 -12.19 5.86 -19.08
CA ALA A 89 -13.32 4.94 -18.97
C ALA A 89 -13.06 3.80 -17.98
N ALA A 90 -11.86 3.21 -18.00
CA ALA A 90 -11.48 2.16 -17.04
C ALA A 90 -11.50 2.65 -15.59
N ARG A 91 -10.99 3.86 -15.32
CA ARG A 91 -11.01 4.46 -13.97
C ARG A 91 -12.42 4.73 -13.46
N GLU A 92 -13.33 5.16 -14.34
CA GLU A 92 -14.74 5.36 -13.99
C GLU A 92 -15.44 4.04 -13.65
N MET A 93 -15.06 2.93 -14.31
CA MET A 93 -15.56 1.59 -13.99
C MET A 93 -15.06 1.06 -12.65
N ASP A 94 -13.79 1.29 -12.30
CA ASP A 94 -13.20 0.84 -11.01
C ASP A 94 -13.79 1.55 -9.78
N THR A 95 -14.43 2.71 -9.98
CA THR A 95 -15.05 3.49 -8.90
C THR A 95 -16.51 3.09 -8.64
N ARG A 96 -17.03 2.08 -9.35
CA ARG A 96 -18.44 1.62 -9.29
C ARG A 96 -18.64 0.34 -8.47
#